data_AF-A0A7W0Q0B9-F1
#
_entry.id   AF-A0A7W0Q0B9-F1
#
_cell.length_a   1.000
_cell.length_b   1.000
_cell.length_c   1.000
_cell.angle_alpha   90.00
_cell.angle_beta   90.00
_cell.angle_gamma   90.00
#
_symmetry.space_group_name_H-M   'P 1'
#
loop_
_entity.id
_entity.type
_entity.pdbx_description
1 polymer ?
#
loop_
_entity_poly.entity_id
_entity_poly.type
_entity_poly.pdbx_seq_one_letter_code
_entity_poly.pdbx_strand_id
1 'polypeptide(L)'
;MPGRTCTGPTAWRTSRTTCSWRRPRSSAAAAATCRRSCSHTFRVDPDALRGEVERFVRERELIAPGSEVTALVSGGADSTCLWHVLGALGYRVSALHVDHGLRGAESDEDALFCREVLGAEVVDGRGGSTEDELRAIRYSFATDRLRATGHTASDQ
;
A
#
# COMPACT_ATOMS: atom_id res chain seq x y z
N MET A 1 -10.62 31.64 -57.32
CA MET A 1 -11.91 30.97 -57.03
C MET A 1 -11.75 29.47 -57.27
N PRO A 2 -12.37 28.61 -56.44
CA PRO A 2 -11.62 27.66 -55.62
C PRO A 2 -12.14 26.20 -55.64
N GLY A 3 -11.38 25.31 -55.01
CA GLY A 3 -11.83 24.05 -54.39
C GLY A 3 -10.72 23.52 -53.48
N ARG A 4 -10.68 23.89 -52.19
CA ARG A 4 -11.09 23.08 -51.00
C ARG A 4 -10.48 21.66 -51.06
N THR A 5 -9.66 21.22 -50.11
CA THR A 5 -9.98 21.10 -48.67
C THR A 5 -8.75 21.11 -47.76
N CYS A 6 -8.89 21.72 -46.59
CA CYS A 6 -8.02 21.64 -45.43
C CYS A 6 -8.46 20.50 -44.49
N THR A 7 -7.51 19.88 -43.78
CA THR A 7 -7.55 19.35 -42.38
C THR A 7 -6.36 18.38 -42.23
N GLY A 8 -5.52 18.32 -41.19
CA GLY A 8 -5.40 18.91 -39.85
C GLY A 8 -4.50 17.95 -39.04
N PRO A 9 -3.66 18.39 -38.09
CA PRO A 9 -2.79 17.49 -37.32
C PRO A 9 -3.57 16.71 -36.26
N THR A 10 -3.31 15.40 -36.15
CA THR A 10 -3.96 14.50 -35.19
C THR A 10 -3.49 14.81 -33.77
N ALA A 11 -4.31 15.58 -33.05
CA ALA A 11 -4.18 15.84 -31.63
C ALA A 11 -4.33 14.55 -30.82
N TRP A 12 -3.40 14.35 -29.88
CA TRP A 12 -3.52 13.37 -28.80
C TRP A 12 -4.72 13.72 -27.93
N ARG A 13 -5.76 12.90 -28.02
CA ARG A 13 -6.99 13.04 -27.25
C ARG A 13 -6.76 12.42 -25.87
N THR A 14 -6.60 13.28 -24.86
CA THR A 14 -6.74 12.91 -23.45
C THR A 14 -8.19 12.52 -23.20
N SER A 15 -8.46 11.23 -23.04
CA SER A 15 -9.76 10.73 -22.60
C SER A 15 -9.86 10.89 -21.09
N ARG A 16 -10.49 11.98 -20.63
CA ARG A 16 -11.09 12.06 -19.30
C ARG A 16 -12.24 11.06 -19.26
N THR A 17 -12.00 9.86 -18.77
CA THR A 17 -13.08 8.95 -18.39
C THR A 17 -13.54 9.35 -17.01
N THR A 18 -14.55 10.22 -16.94
CA THR A 18 -15.34 10.42 -15.72
C THR A 18 -16.02 9.10 -15.39
N CYS A 19 -15.56 8.45 -14.32
CA CYS A 19 -16.19 7.24 -13.78
C CYS A 19 -17.58 7.61 -13.24
N SER A 20 -18.61 7.40 -14.05
CA SER A 20 -20.00 7.70 -13.71
C SER A 20 -20.56 6.62 -12.80
N TRP A 21 -20.48 6.83 -11.49
CA TRP A 21 -21.28 6.07 -10.54
C TRP A 21 -22.76 6.43 -10.73
N ARG A 22 -23.49 5.62 -11.50
CA ARG A 22 -24.94 5.69 -11.61
C ARG A 22 -25.57 5.26 -10.28
N ARG A 23 -26.30 6.17 -9.63
CA ARG A 23 -27.22 5.86 -8.54
C ARG A 23 -28.48 5.18 -9.11
N PRO A 24 -28.91 4.01 -8.62
CA PRO A 24 -30.24 3.51 -8.94
C PRO A 24 -31.29 4.27 -8.11
N ARG A 25 -32.41 4.59 -8.78
CA ARG A 25 -33.60 5.22 -8.23
C ARG A 25 -34.28 4.29 -7.21
N SER A 26 -34.63 4.85 -6.07
CA SER A 26 -35.42 4.21 -5.01
C SER A 26 -36.87 3.95 -5.45
N SER A 27 -37.31 2.70 -5.40
CA SER A 27 -38.73 2.34 -5.27
C SER A 27 -38.96 1.75 -3.88
N ALA A 28 -39.79 2.44 -3.09
CA ALA A 28 -40.16 2.09 -1.74
C ALA A 28 -41.14 0.91 -1.74
N ALA A 29 -40.71 -0.26 -1.26
CA ALA A 29 -41.54 -1.30 -0.61
C ALA A 29 -40.73 -2.60 -0.41
N ALA A 30 -39.81 -2.61 0.56
CA ALA A 30 -39.32 -3.80 1.26
C ALA A 30 -38.47 -3.35 2.47
N ALA A 31 -39.05 -2.50 3.31
CA ALA A 31 -38.41 -1.97 4.50
C ALA A 31 -38.63 -2.92 5.69
N ALA A 32 -37.97 -4.09 5.67
CA ALA A 32 -37.69 -4.87 6.87
C ALA A 32 -36.61 -5.91 6.55
N THR A 33 -35.47 -5.78 7.23
CA THR A 33 -34.46 -6.83 7.38
C THR A 33 -33.53 -7.10 6.20
N CYS A 34 -32.63 -6.14 5.93
CA CYS A 34 -31.22 -6.47 5.70
C CYS A 34 -30.34 -5.29 6.15
N ARG A 35 -30.37 -5.00 7.45
CA ARG A 35 -29.30 -4.26 8.13
C ARG A 35 -28.26 -5.27 8.60
N ARG A 36 -27.49 -5.86 7.69
CA ARG A 36 -26.25 -6.55 8.06
C ARG A 36 -25.11 -6.07 7.15
N SER A 37 -24.36 -5.14 7.75
CA SER A 37 -22.91 -4.98 7.68
C SER A 37 -22.25 -4.75 6.31
N CYS A 38 -22.39 -3.54 5.78
CA CYS A 38 -21.42 -2.97 4.84
C CYS A 38 -21.25 -1.47 5.15
N SER A 39 -20.37 -1.12 6.09
CA SER A 39 -19.72 0.21 6.23
C SER A 39 -18.97 0.28 7.56
N HIS A 40 -17.85 -0.42 7.66
CA HIS A 40 -16.90 -0.22 8.75
C HIS A 40 -15.78 0.69 8.27
N THR A 41 -16.08 1.98 8.11
CA THR A 41 -15.00 2.98 8.10
C THR A 41 -14.65 3.20 9.57
N PHE A 42 -13.79 2.34 10.12
CA PHE A 42 -13.28 2.55 11.47
C PHE A 42 -12.44 3.82 11.43
N ARG A 43 -12.87 4.85 12.15
CA ARG A 43 -11.99 6.00 12.41
C ARG A 43 -10.93 5.50 13.38
N VAL A 44 -9.75 5.17 12.86
CA VAL A 44 -8.60 4.86 13.70
C VAL A 44 -8.07 6.18 14.24
N ASP A 45 -8.08 6.34 15.57
CA ASP A 45 -7.36 7.43 16.22
C ASP A 45 -5.85 7.13 16.10
N PRO A 46 -5.07 7.98 15.43
CA PRO A 46 -3.64 7.75 15.24
C PRO A 46 -2.86 7.62 16.55
N ASP A 47 -3.26 8.34 17.61
CA ASP A 47 -2.59 8.27 18.91
C ASP A 47 -2.91 6.96 19.64
N ALA A 48 -4.16 6.50 19.58
CA ALA A 48 -4.54 5.21 20.13
C ALA A 48 -3.81 4.05 19.42
N LEU A 49 -3.72 4.10 18.09
CA LEU A 49 -2.98 3.10 17.32
C LEU A 49 -1.50 3.07 17.68
N ARG A 50 -0.86 4.26 17.80
CA ARG A 50 0.53 4.37 18.23
C ARG A 50 0.74 3.73 19.61
N GLY A 51 -0.14 4.03 20.57
CA GLY A 51 -0.07 3.46 21.90
C GLY A 51 -0.25 1.93 21.92
N GLU A 52 -1.14 1.39 21.08
CA GLU A 52 -1.30 -0.06 20.94
C GLU A 52 -0.06 -0.73 20.36
N VAL A 53 0.53 -0.15 19.31
CA VAL A 53 1.76 -0.67 18.69
C VAL A 53 2.92 -0.59 19.66
N GLU A 54 3.10 0.54 20.36
CA GLU A 54 4.16 0.68 21.36
C GLU A 54 4.01 -0.37 22.46
N ARG A 55 2.81 -0.51 23.03
CA ARG A 55 2.54 -1.50 24.06
C ARG A 55 2.86 -2.91 23.57
N PHE A 56 2.43 -3.27 22.37
CA PHE A 56 2.70 -4.59 21.78
C PHE A 56 4.21 -4.83 21.61
N VAL A 57 4.95 -3.86 21.08
CA VAL A 57 6.40 -3.96 20.91
C VAL A 57 7.13 -4.11 22.24
N ARG A 58 6.69 -3.40 23.29
CA ARG A 58 7.25 -3.47 24.65
C ARG A 58 6.95 -4.78 25.35
N GLU A 59 5.68 -5.19 25.38
CA GLU A 59 5.23 -6.44 26.02
C GLU A 59 5.92 -7.69 25.45
N ARG A 60 6.33 -7.62 24.18
CA ARG A 60 6.95 -8.72 23.45
C ARG A 60 8.45 -8.54 23.23
N GLU A 61 9.04 -7.45 23.75
CA GLU A 61 10.46 -7.11 23.60
C GLU A 61 10.97 -7.17 22.14
N LEU A 62 10.12 -6.81 21.17
CA LEU A 62 10.39 -7.04 19.74
C LEU A 62 11.48 -6.12 19.18
N ILE A 63 11.50 -4.87 19.66
CA ILE A 63 12.39 -3.82 19.17
C ILE A 63 12.89 -3.03 20.37
N ALA A 64 14.20 -3.04 20.59
CA ALA A 64 14.80 -2.23 21.64
C ALA A 64 14.56 -0.73 21.36
N PRO A 65 14.29 0.09 22.41
CA PRO A 65 14.01 1.50 22.24
C PRO A 65 15.12 2.23 21.46
N GLY A 66 14.73 3.04 20.47
CA GLY A 66 15.67 3.84 19.67
C GLY A 66 16.54 3.04 18.69
N SER A 67 16.33 1.73 18.56
CA SER A 67 17.05 0.89 17.60
C SER A 67 16.68 1.18 16.15
N GLU A 68 17.54 0.72 15.25
CA GLU A 68 17.34 0.75 13.81
C GLU A 68 16.49 -0.44 13.36
N VAL A 69 15.51 -0.16 12.50
CA VAL A 69 14.59 -1.17 11.97
C VAL A 69 14.32 -0.91 10.49
N THR A 70 14.36 -1.96 9.70
CA THR A 70 13.99 -1.91 8.28
C THR A 70 12.56 -2.40 8.10
N ALA A 71 11.66 -1.50 7.70
CA ALA A 71 10.30 -1.84 7.34
C ALA A 71 10.26 -2.35 5.89
N LEU A 72 9.75 -3.57 5.69
CA LEU A 72 9.46 -4.09 4.37
C LEU A 72 8.14 -3.48 3.88
N VAL A 73 8.22 -2.60 2.87
CA VAL A 73 7.10 -1.83 2.34
C VAL A 73 6.70 -2.30 0.95
N SER A 74 5.40 -2.43 0.70
CA SER A 74 4.86 -2.85 -0.61
C SER A 74 4.22 -1.72 -1.39
N GLY A 75 4.11 -0.51 -0.81
CA GLY A 75 3.27 0.58 -1.33
C GLY A 75 1.83 0.53 -0.81
N GLY A 76 1.43 -0.58 -0.18
CA GLY A 76 0.11 -0.72 0.45
C GLY A 76 -0.03 0.10 1.74
N ALA A 77 -1.29 0.39 2.11
CA ALA A 77 -1.64 1.21 3.26
C ALA A 77 -1.07 0.66 4.58
N ASP A 78 -1.09 -0.65 4.79
CA ASP A 78 -0.66 -1.26 6.06
C ASP A 78 0.84 -1.10 6.29
N SER A 79 1.64 -1.41 5.27
CA SER A 79 3.10 -1.27 5.35
C SER A 79 3.56 0.19 5.47
N THR A 80 2.83 1.11 4.81
CA THR A 80 3.05 2.55 4.91
C THR A 80 2.70 3.06 6.31
N CYS A 81 1.57 2.60 6.86
CA CYS A 81 1.15 2.92 8.23
C CYS A 81 2.18 2.42 9.26
N LEU A 82 2.65 1.18 9.13
CA LEU A 82 3.69 0.62 10.00
C LEU A 82 4.96 1.49 9.98
N TRP A 83 5.43 1.87 8.80
CA TRP A 83 6.60 2.74 8.66
C TRP A 83 6.40 4.07 9.39
N HIS A 84 5.26 4.72 9.21
CA HIS A 84 4.93 5.98 9.88
C HIS A 84 4.83 5.83 11.40
N VAL A 85 4.17 4.78 11.90
CA VAL A 85 3.99 4.55 13.34
C VAL A 85 5.34 4.30 14.00
N LEU A 86 6.19 3.44 13.44
CA LEU A 86 7.53 3.18 13.99
C LEU A 86 8.39 4.45 14.03
N GLY A 87 8.35 5.27 12.97
CA GLY A 87 9.05 6.56 12.97
C GLY A 87 8.54 7.51 14.04
N ALA A 88 7.21 7.60 14.21
CA ALA A 88 6.59 8.45 15.22
C ALA A 88 6.88 7.99 16.66
N LEU A 89 7.13 6.70 16.87
CA LEU A 89 7.56 6.14 18.16
C LEU A 89 9.06 6.35 18.46
N GLY A 90 9.80 7.01 17.56
CA GLY A 90 11.21 7.37 17.76
C GLY A 90 12.20 6.29 17.35
N TYR A 91 11.78 5.27 16.59
CA TYR A 91 12.70 4.32 15.99
C TYR A 91 13.39 4.93 14.77
N ARG A 92 14.61 4.47 14.46
CA ARG A 92 15.30 4.82 13.23
C ARG A 92 14.86 3.86 12.13
N VAL A 93 13.86 4.28 11.37
CA VAL A 93 13.21 3.41 10.37
C VAL A 93 13.78 3.64 8.99
N SER A 94 14.31 2.58 8.37
CA SER A 94 14.57 2.53 6.92
C SER A 94 13.46 1.74 6.22
N ALA A 95 13.21 2.04 4.95
CA ALA A 95 12.23 1.34 4.13
C ALA A 95 12.93 0.51 3.05
N LEU A 96 12.44 -0.71 2.81
CA LEU A 96 12.89 -1.58 1.74
C LEU A 96 11.67 -2.09 0.97
N HIS A 97 11.65 -1.86 -0.34
CA HIS A 97 10.65 -2.40 -1.26
C HIS A 97 11.26 -3.52 -2.09
N VAL A 98 10.58 -4.67 -2.12
CA VAL A 98 10.97 -5.81 -2.96
C VAL A 98 10.04 -5.81 -4.17
N ASP A 99 10.55 -5.40 -5.32
CA ASP A 99 9.78 -5.43 -6.58
C ASP A 99 9.78 -6.84 -7.15
N HIS A 100 8.63 -7.51 -7.10
CA HIS A 100 8.44 -8.83 -7.69
C HIS A 100 8.08 -8.79 -9.19
N GLY A 101 7.77 -7.62 -9.75
CA GLY A 101 7.47 -7.43 -11.17
C GLY A 101 6.18 -8.10 -11.66
N LEU A 102 5.28 -8.50 -10.76
CA LEU A 102 4.11 -9.32 -11.09
C LEU A 102 3.05 -8.57 -11.91
N ARG A 103 3.01 -7.23 -11.82
CA ARG A 103 1.96 -6.40 -12.44
C ARG A 103 2.51 -5.43 -13.49
N GLY A 104 3.75 -5.64 -13.95
CA GLY A 104 4.38 -4.78 -14.95
C GLY A 104 4.39 -3.31 -14.52
N ALA A 105 3.69 -2.46 -15.28
CA ALA A 105 3.66 -1.01 -15.04
C ALA A 105 3.14 -0.63 -13.65
N GLU A 106 2.17 -1.36 -13.07
CA GLU A 106 1.70 -1.09 -11.70
C GLU A 106 2.81 -1.37 -10.67
N SER A 107 3.63 -2.40 -10.89
CA SER A 107 4.77 -2.68 -10.01
C SER A 107 5.85 -1.61 -10.12
N ASP A 108 6.08 -1.07 -11.31
CA ASP A 108 7.00 0.05 -11.52
C ASP A 108 6.48 1.31 -10.79
N GLU A 109 5.17 1.57 -10.84
CA GLU A 109 4.53 2.68 -10.11
C GLU A 109 4.64 2.51 -8.58
N ASP A 110 4.41 1.31 -8.05
CA ASP A 110 4.56 1.00 -6.63
C ASP A 110 6.01 1.18 -6.15
N ALA A 111 6.98 0.73 -6.95
CA ALA A 111 8.40 0.90 -6.67
C ALA A 111 8.81 2.37 -6.66
N LEU A 112 8.32 3.15 -7.64
CA LEU A 112 8.52 4.60 -7.67
C LEU A 112 7.89 5.28 -6.46
N PHE A 113 6.66 4.94 -6.10
CA PHE A 113 6.00 5.48 -4.91
C PHE A 113 6.82 5.19 -3.64
N CYS A 114 7.25 3.95 -3.44
CA CYS A 114 8.04 3.58 -2.26
C CYS A 114 9.36 4.34 -2.20
N ARG A 115 10.04 4.51 -3.34
CA ARG A 115 11.29 5.26 -3.41
C ARG A 115 11.08 6.75 -3.11
N GLU A 116 10.14 7.40 -3.78
CA GLU A 116 9.97 8.86 -3.72
C GLU A 116 9.26 9.32 -2.44
N VAL A 117 8.29 8.54 -1.95
CA VAL A 117 7.46 8.94 -0.79
C VAL A 117 8.01 8.40 0.52
N LEU A 118 8.52 7.16 0.53
CA LEU A 118 8.99 6.49 1.74
C LEU A 118 10.52 6.49 1.85
N GLY A 119 11.23 7.00 0.84
CA GLY A 119 12.69 6.93 0.80
C GLY A 119 13.21 5.50 0.75
N ALA A 120 12.41 4.57 0.20
CA ALA A 120 12.73 3.15 0.25
C ALA A 120 13.89 2.78 -0.69
N GLU A 121 14.77 1.92 -0.20
CA GLU A 121 15.65 1.12 -1.06
C GLU A 121 14.76 0.17 -1.88
N VAL A 122 14.96 0.10 -3.19
CA VAL A 122 14.22 -0.82 -4.07
C VAL A 122 15.16 -1.92 -4.54
N VAL A 123 14.78 -3.17 -4.26
CA VAL A 123 15.54 -4.36 -4.68
C VAL A 123 14.71 -5.22 -5.63
N ASP A 124 15.41 -5.86 -6.57
CA ASP A 124 14.79 -6.79 -7.51
C ASP A 124 14.51 -8.13 -6.84
N GLY A 125 13.23 -8.45 -6.66
CA GLY A 125 12.75 -9.72 -6.11
C GLY A 125 12.01 -10.57 -7.15
N ARG A 126 12.28 -10.38 -8.44
CA ARG A 126 11.70 -11.20 -9.52
C ARG A 126 12.21 -12.64 -9.44
N GLY A 127 11.42 -13.56 -10.01
CA GLY A 127 11.80 -14.98 -10.11
C GLY A 127 10.93 -15.96 -9.32
N GLY A 128 9.94 -15.47 -8.58
CA GLY A 128 8.89 -16.30 -7.98
C GLY A 128 7.66 -16.37 -8.89
N SER A 129 7.01 -17.53 -8.91
CA SER A 129 5.76 -17.78 -9.63
C SER A 129 4.59 -18.10 -8.69
N THR A 130 4.90 -18.61 -7.50
CA THR A 130 3.95 -18.94 -6.44
C THR A 130 4.05 -17.96 -5.28
N GLU A 131 2.99 -17.88 -4.47
CA GLU A 131 2.97 -17.03 -3.26
C GLU A 131 4.10 -17.40 -2.29
N ASP A 132 4.35 -18.69 -2.09
CA ASP A 132 5.41 -19.18 -1.20
C ASP A 132 6.82 -18.80 -1.69
N GLU A 133 7.08 -18.90 -3.01
CA GLU A 133 8.35 -18.48 -3.60
C GLU A 133 8.58 -16.98 -3.43
N LEU A 134 7.56 -16.17 -3.70
CA LEU A 134 7.62 -14.72 -3.55
C LEU A 134 7.83 -14.33 -2.08
N ARG A 135 7.16 -15.03 -1.15
CA ARG A 135 7.35 -14.89 0.29
C ARG A 135 8.78 -15.23 0.70
N ALA A 136 9.34 -16.33 0.18
CA ALA A 136 10.72 -16.73 0.44
C ALA A 136 11.73 -15.71 -0.10
N ILE A 137 11.54 -15.23 -1.32
CA ILE A 137 12.36 -14.18 -1.93
C ILE A 137 12.32 -12.91 -1.07
N ARG A 138 11.12 -12.44 -0.67
CA ARG A 138 10.96 -11.26 0.19
C ARG A 138 11.73 -11.41 1.51
N TYR A 139 11.69 -12.59 2.14
CA TYR A 139 12.41 -12.85 3.38
C TYR A 139 13.89 -13.16 3.21
N SER A 140 14.39 -13.34 1.98
CA SER A 140 15.83 -13.49 1.72
C SER A 140 16.59 -12.16 1.84
N PHE A 141 15.90 -11.03 1.68
CA PHE A 141 16.50 -9.70 1.76
C PHE A 141 16.61 -9.16 3.18
N ALA A 142 17.61 -8.30 3.42
CA ALA A 142 17.85 -7.61 4.69
C ALA A 142 17.96 -8.56 5.91
N THR A 143 18.52 -9.76 5.71
CA THR A 143 18.73 -10.75 6.78
C THR A 143 19.83 -10.34 7.78
N ASP A 144 20.64 -9.35 7.42
CA ASP A 144 21.71 -8.73 8.20
C ASP A 144 21.21 -7.72 9.25
N ARG A 145 19.93 -7.36 9.24
CA ARG A 145 19.36 -6.28 10.07
C ARG A 145 17.98 -6.62 10.63
N LEU A 146 17.54 -5.87 11.63
CA LEU A 146 16.21 -6.02 12.22
C LEU A 146 15.13 -5.61 11.20
N ARG A 147 14.12 -6.46 11.01
CA ARG A 147 13.07 -6.25 10.01
C ARG A 147 11.69 -6.18 10.65
N ALA A 148 10.84 -5.32 10.11
CA ALA A 148 9.43 -5.23 10.45
C ALA A 148 8.56 -5.39 9.20
N THR A 149 7.43 -6.08 9.32
CA THR A 149 6.46 -6.28 8.24
C THR A 149 5.06 -5.95 8.74
N GLY A 150 4.27 -5.25 7.92
CA GLY A 150 2.89 -4.87 8.27
C GLY A 150 1.87 -5.96 7.97
N HIS A 151 2.06 -7.17 8.50
CA HIS A 151 1.02 -8.20 8.45
C HIS A 151 -0.01 -7.89 9.53
N THR A 152 -1.28 -7.83 9.17
CA THR A 152 -2.34 -7.58 10.13
C THR A 152 -2.71 -8.88 10.85
N ALA A 153 -3.37 -8.80 12.00
CA ALA A 153 -3.82 -9.98 12.75
C ALA A 153 -4.77 -10.91 11.96
N SER A 154 -5.29 -10.46 10.81
CA SER A 154 -6.10 -11.25 9.89
C SER A 154 -5.27 -12.19 8.98
N ASP A 155 -3.95 -12.03 8.94
CA ASP A 155 -3.01 -12.82 8.14
C ASP A 155 -2.37 -13.98 8.92
N GLN A 156 -2.84 -14.27 10.15
CA GLN A 156 -2.33 -15.32 11.06
C GLN A 156 -3.23 -16.55 11.09
#